data_AF-A0A422PHG9-F1
#
_entry.id   AF-A0A422PHG9-F1
#
_cell.length_a   1.000
_cell.length_b   1.000
_cell.length_c   1.000
_cell.angle_alpha   90.00
_cell.angle_beta   90.00
_cell.angle_gamma   90.00
#
_symmetry.space_group_name_H-M   'P 1'
#
loop_
_entity.id
_entity.type
_entity.pdbx_description
1 polymer ?
#
loop_
_entity_poly.entity_id
_entity_poly.type
_entity_poly.pdbx_seq_one_letter_code
_entity_poly.pdbx_strand_id
1 'polypeptide(L)'
;MMAACELEYQATQNGPIVVGGHKNVIGRGPKASNGSATITKKSTGWEVLMYLGMSLRIDEAMCAMAAMAPSVVAFSPFEGEHSGVWISVERKENRPLLEAIYNELRKASAQTHGYNKVMDAARWNVCLIDVTDGMCRPCVADVKVGYVRHSPHTPLEKVERINKKRLVQPLALRLCGALHQFYRTISNTQHFENEMCEKDVGYLLHTEEDYRDCLRAFFSSRVSMRPDGTGMRRDDSEVFFARLKACCGQIEELLLFFT
;
A
#
# COMPACT_ATOMS: atom_id res chain seq x y z
N MET A 1 6.98 31.17 16.06
CA MET A 1 7.97 30.57 15.14
C MET A 1 8.43 29.27 15.78
N MET A 2 7.94 28.12 15.31
CA MET A 2 8.43 26.81 15.79
C MET A 2 9.37 26.24 14.73
N ALA A 3 10.64 26.07 15.09
CA ALA A 3 11.63 25.46 14.20
C ALA A 3 11.38 23.95 14.14
N ALA A 4 11.23 23.39 12.93
CA ALA A 4 11.13 21.95 12.74
C ALA A 4 12.51 21.30 12.92
N CYS A 5 12.55 20.14 13.57
CA CYS A 5 13.74 19.33 13.71
C CYS A 5 13.84 18.39 12.49
N GLU A 6 14.76 18.69 11.56
CA GLU A 6 14.82 18.12 10.21
C GLU A 6 15.57 16.78 10.13
N LEU A 7 15.08 15.85 9.31
CA LEU A 7 15.82 14.64 8.94
C LEU A 7 16.78 14.92 7.78
N GLU A 8 18.08 14.69 7.99
CA GLU A 8 19.06 14.72 6.91
C GLU A 8 18.77 13.59 5.89
N TYR A 9 18.72 13.96 4.61
CA TYR A 9 18.60 13.00 3.52
C TYR A 9 19.93 12.27 3.30
N GLN A 10 20.05 11.06 3.84
CA GLN A 10 21.21 10.20 3.54
C GLN A 10 20.97 9.44 2.23
N ALA A 11 21.60 9.92 1.16
CA ALA A 11 21.60 9.30 -0.15
C ALA A 11 22.43 8.01 -0.13
N THR A 12 21.76 6.85 -0.02
CA THR A 12 22.04 5.57 -0.74
C THR A 12 21.30 4.41 -0.05
N GLN A 13 20.04 4.21 -0.41
CA GLN A 13 19.35 2.93 -0.23
C GLN A 13 19.40 2.21 -1.58
N ASN A 14 20.36 1.28 -1.76
CA ASN A 14 20.68 0.68 -3.06
C ASN A 14 19.84 -0.57 -3.41
N GLY A 15 18.86 -0.94 -2.57
CA GLY A 15 17.97 -2.07 -2.83
C GLY A 15 16.80 -1.70 -3.77
N PRO A 16 16.42 -2.57 -4.71
CA PRO A 16 15.26 -2.32 -5.58
C PRO A 16 13.99 -2.17 -4.74
N ILE A 17 13.12 -1.23 -5.12
CA ILE A 17 11.80 -1.05 -4.48
C ILE A 17 10.85 -2.09 -5.06
N VAL A 18 10.29 -2.95 -4.21
CA VAL A 18 9.42 -4.04 -4.64
C VAL A 18 7.96 -3.70 -4.34
N VAL A 19 7.22 -3.36 -5.39
CA VAL A 19 5.81 -2.96 -5.29
C VAL A 19 4.95 -3.60 -6.38
N GLY A 20 3.72 -3.98 -6.02
CA GLY A 20 2.73 -4.54 -6.95
C GLY A 20 2.13 -3.51 -7.91
N GLY A 21 2.23 -2.21 -7.60
CA GLY A 21 1.71 -1.12 -8.43
C GLY A 21 2.47 0.20 -8.20
N HIS A 22 2.19 1.22 -9.02
CA HIS A 22 2.70 2.60 -8.83
C HIS A 22 4.24 2.77 -8.85
N LYS A 23 4.97 1.88 -9.51
CA LYS A 23 6.45 1.85 -9.57
C LYS A 23 7.12 3.18 -9.92
N ASN A 24 6.52 4.00 -10.78
CA ASN A 24 7.13 5.25 -11.26
C ASN A 24 6.91 6.45 -10.32
N VAL A 25 6.18 6.28 -9.22
CA VAL A 25 5.85 7.38 -8.29
C VAL A 25 6.30 7.09 -6.85
N ILE A 26 7.01 5.99 -6.64
CA ILE A 26 7.56 5.58 -5.35
C ILE A 26 9.08 5.70 -5.41
N GLY A 27 9.66 6.39 -4.42
CA GLY A 27 11.10 6.59 -4.30
C GLY A 27 11.63 6.08 -2.95
N ARG A 28 12.94 6.21 -2.74
CA ARG A 28 13.55 5.99 -1.41
C ARG A 28 13.42 7.24 -0.56
N GLY A 29 13.20 7.05 0.74
CA GLY A 29 13.10 8.13 1.73
C GLY A 29 14.33 8.27 2.60
N PRO A 30 14.32 9.23 3.54
CA PRO A 30 15.25 9.22 4.66
C PRO A 30 15.08 7.92 5.46
N LYS A 31 16.18 7.33 5.95
CA LYS A 31 16.11 6.15 6.82
C LYS A 31 15.35 6.47 8.11
N ALA A 32 14.69 5.46 8.66
CA ALA A 32 14.16 5.55 10.02
C ALA A 32 15.31 5.64 11.04
N SER A 33 15.02 6.10 12.26
CA SER A 33 16.04 6.26 13.31
C SER A 33 16.76 4.95 13.68
N ASN A 34 16.07 3.82 13.53
CA ASN A 34 16.60 2.47 13.74
C ASN A 34 17.41 1.93 12.53
N GLY A 35 17.55 2.71 11.46
CA GLY A 35 18.28 2.33 10.26
C GLY A 35 17.47 1.57 9.20
N SER A 36 16.19 1.24 9.45
CA SER A 36 15.32 0.56 8.48
C SER A 36 15.17 1.36 7.18
N ALA A 37 15.08 0.64 6.06
CA ALA A 37 14.78 1.24 4.77
C ALA A 37 13.36 1.81 4.73
N THR A 38 13.18 2.81 3.87
CA THR A 38 11.92 3.54 3.74
C THR A 38 11.59 3.78 2.28
N ILE A 39 10.30 3.98 2.02
CA ILE A 39 9.78 4.41 0.74
C ILE A 39 9.08 5.76 0.88
N THR A 40 9.09 6.54 -0.20
CA THR A 40 8.38 7.81 -0.31
C THR A 40 7.36 7.75 -1.41
N LYS A 41 6.22 8.40 -1.21
CA LYS A 41 5.20 8.56 -2.24
C LYS A 41 4.57 9.94 -2.17
N LYS A 42 4.14 10.42 -3.32
CA LYS A 42 3.21 11.56 -3.38
C LYS A 42 1.84 11.11 -2.87
N SER A 43 1.26 11.92 -2.01
CA SER A 43 0.03 11.62 -1.28
C SER A 43 -0.91 12.81 -1.24
N THR A 44 -2.18 12.49 -1.01
CA THR A 44 -3.26 13.46 -0.83
C THR A 44 -3.33 13.90 0.64
N GLY A 45 -4.00 15.02 0.92
CA GLY A 45 -4.24 15.46 2.30
C GLY A 45 -5.03 14.43 3.11
N TRP A 46 -5.91 13.65 2.45
CA TRP A 46 -6.63 12.55 3.08
C TRP A 46 -5.71 11.46 3.66
N GLU A 47 -4.72 11.04 2.88
CA GLU A 47 -3.77 10.01 3.32
C GLU A 47 -2.87 10.53 4.44
N VAL A 48 -2.41 11.78 4.33
CA VAL A 48 -1.62 12.43 5.40
C VAL A 48 -2.43 12.55 6.69
N LEU A 49 -3.70 12.95 6.61
CA LEU A 49 -4.59 13.06 7.76
C LEU A 49 -4.71 11.71 8.50
N MET A 50 -4.84 10.61 7.77
CA MET A 50 -4.90 9.26 8.36
C MET A 50 -3.58 8.87 9.03
N TYR A 51 -2.44 9.02 8.35
CA TYR A 51 -1.15 8.68 8.96
C TYR A 51 -0.78 9.57 10.14
N LEU A 52 -1.16 10.86 10.12
CA LEU A 52 -1.02 11.75 11.27
C LEU A 52 -1.93 11.31 12.42
N GLY A 53 -3.18 10.94 12.15
CA GLY A 53 -4.07 10.38 13.17
C GLY A 53 -3.49 9.15 13.86
N MET A 54 -2.96 8.21 13.07
CA MET A 54 -2.29 6.99 13.55
C MET A 54 -1.03 7.30 14.37
N SER A 55 -0.15 8.17 13.87
CA SER A 55 1.11 8.51 14.55
C SER A 55 0.92 9.36 15.81
N LEU A 56 -0.06 10.27 15.81
CA LEU A 56 -0.43 11.07 16.98
C LEU A 56 -1.34 10.33 17.96
N ARG A 57 -1.85 9.15 17.59
CA ARG A 57 -2.73 8.31 18.42
C ARG A 57 -3.96 9.09 18.91
N ILE A 58 -4.65 9.75 17.99
CA ILE A 58 -5.76 10.68 18.31
C ILE A 58 -6.95 10.00 18.99
N ASP A 59 -7.16 8.70 18.73
CA ASP A 59 -8.21 7.86 19.30
C ASP A 59 -7.81 6.37 19.22
N GLU A 60 -8.64 5.50 19.81
CA GLU A 60 -8.40 4.05 19.85
C GLU A 60 -8.44 3.42 18.45
N ALA A 61 -9.30 3.88 17.56
CA ALA A 61 -9.42 3.36 16.20
C ALA A 61 -8.15 3.62 15.39
N MET A 62 -7.57 4.81 15.52
CA MET A 62 -6.30 5.18 14.90
C MET A 62 -5.13 4.42 15.51
N CYS A 63 -5.15 4.15 16.82
CA CYS A 63 -4.16 3.26 17.45
C CYS A 63 -4.22 1.84 16.88
N ALA A 64 -5.43 1.28 16.72
CA ALA A 64 -5.62 -0.04 16.14
C ALA A 64 -5.19 -0.07 14.67
N MET A 65 -5.59 0.91 13.86
CA MET A 65 -5.14 1.01 12.45
C MET A 65 -3.62 1.14 12.32
N ALA A 66 -2.96 1.83 13.24
CA ALA A 66 -1.50 1.97 13.24
C ALA A 66 -0.77 0.63 13.38
N ALA A 67 -1.39 -0.40 13.97
CA ALA A 67 -0.82 -1.73 14.09
C ALA A 67 -0.90 -2.53 12.77
N MET A 68 -1.84 -2.18 11.88
CA MET A 68 -2.09 -2.88 10.61
C MET A 68 -1.50 -2.17 9.40
N ALA A 69 -1.25 -0.86 9.49
CA ALA A 69 -0.69 -0.05 8.41
C ALA A 69 0.84 0.04 8.50
N PRO A 70 1.55 0.25 7.37
CA PRO A 70 2.97 0.57 7.38
C PRO A 70 3.26 1.81 8.25
N SER A 71 4.25 1.72 9.13
CA SER A 71 4.57 2.86 10.00
C SER A 71 5.06 4.06 9.18
N VAL A 72 4.57 5.24 9.52
CA VAL A 72 5.05 6.50 8.95
C VAL A 72 6.30 6.97 9.68
N VAL A 73 7.27 7.48 8.93
CA VAL A 73 8.56 7.95 9.43
C VAL A 73 8.64 9.47 9.39
N ALA A 74 8.16 10.07 8.29
CA ALA A 74 8.20 11.51 8.10
C ALA A 74 7.17 11.98 7.07
N PHE A 75 6.85 13.27 7.15
CA PHE A 75 6.06 13.97 6.14
C PHE A 75 6.89 15.11 5.54
N SER A 76 6.67 15.41 4.27
CA SER A 76 7.19 16.63 3.65
C SER A 76 6.04 17.39 2.98
N PRO A 77 5.68 18.58 3.49
CA PRO A 77 4.76 19.48 2.81
C PRO A 77 5.35 19.93 1.46
N PHE A 78 4.52 20.11 0.45
CA PHE A 78 4.95 20.64 -0.85
C PHE A 78 4.96 22.17 -0.91
N GLU A 79 4.16 22.83 -0.07
CA GLU A 79 3.99 24.29 -0.04
C GLU A 79 3.97 24.77 1.42
N GLY A 80 4.42 26.01 1.65
CA GLY A 80 4.49 26.63 2.99
C GLY A 80 5.91 26.74 3.54
N GLU A 81 6.03 27.20 4.79
CA GLU A 81 7.32 27.50 5.44
C GLU A 81 8.26 26.28 5.58
N HIS A 82 7.72 25.06 5.46
CA HIS A 82 8.47 23.80 5.55
C HIS A 82 8.50 23.00 4.24
N SER A 83 8.28 23.66 3.10
CA SER A 83 8.33 23.00 1.79
C SER A 83 9.70 22.37 1.54
N GLY A 84 9.71 21.10 1.12
CA GLY A 84 10.95 20.36 0.81
C GLY A 84 11.70 19.82 2.04
N VAL A 85 11.22 20.09 3.25
CA VAL A 85 11.80 19.58 4.50
C VAL A 85 11.06 18.33 4.95
N TRP A 86 11.80 17.32 5.44
CA TRP A 86 11.21 16.13 6.06
C TRP A 86 11.03 16.34 7.56
N ILE A 87 9.77 16.39 7.99
CA ILE A 87 9.35 16.48 9.38
C ILE A 87 9.22 15.06 9.93
N SER A 88 10.17 14.64 10.75
CA SER A 88 10.15 13.33 11.41
C SER A 88 9.00 13.22 12.41
N VAL A 89 8.32 12.07 12.43
CA VAL A 89 7.27 11.78 13.43
C VAL A 89 7.81 11.31 14.78
N GLU A 90 9.05 10.81 14.81
CA GLU A 90 9.65 10.23 16.02
C GLU A 90 10.25 11.31 16.93
N ARG A 91 10.59 12.48 16.37
CA ARG A 91 11.16 13.60 17.12
C ARG A 91 10.09 14.31 17.92
N LYS A 92 10.24 14.31 19.25
CA LYS A 92 9.26 14.90 20.18
C LYS A 92 9.07 16.40 19.94
N GLU A 93 10.12 17.08 19.49
CA GLU A 93 10.13 18.51 19.17
C GLU A 93 9.18 18.85 18.02
N ASN A 94 8.95 17.90 17.10
CA ASN A 94 8.06 18.09 15.95
C ASN A 94 6.59 17.88 16.32
N ARG A 95 6.28 17.32 17.50
CA ARG A 95 4.91 16.98 17.88
C ARG A 95 3.93 18.16 17.80
N PRO A 96 4.24 19.37 18.33
CA PRO A 96 3.32 20.50 18.22
C PRO A 96 3.03 20.91 16.77
N LEU A 97 4.03 20.82 15.89
CA LEU A 97 3.87 21.10 14.46
C LEU A 97 3.00 20.04 13.77
N LEU A 98 3.22 18.76 14.06
CA LEU A 98 2.42 17.66 13.52
C LEU A 98 0.95 17.75 13.97
N GLU A 99 0.71 18.10 15.23
CA GLU A 99 -0.63 18.35 15.77
C GLU A 99 -1.30 19.56 15.10
N ALA A 100 -0.56 20.63 14.81
CA ALA A 100 -1.07 21.78 14.07
C ALA A 100 -1.49 21.39 12.64
N ILE A 101 -0.63 20.67 11.91
CA ILE A 101 -0.92 20.17 10.55
C ILE A 101 -2.15 19.23 10.57
N TYR A 102 -2.20 18.31 11.54
CA TYR A 102 -3.34 17.41 11.70
C TYR A 102 -4.65 18.19 11.89
N ASN A 103 -4.65 19.19 12.78
CA ASN A 103 -5.82 20.02 13.05
C ASN A 103 -6.27 20.84 11.83
N GLU A 104 -5.34 21.35 11.03
CA GLU A 104 -5.64 22.04 9.78
C GLU A 104 -6.27 21.11 8.75
N LEU A 105 -5.68 19.93 8.52
CA LEU A 105 -6.23 18.93 7.61
C LEU A 105 -7.60 18.43 8.07
N ARG A 106 -7.81 18.27 9.38
CA ARG A 106 -9.11 17.88 9.95
C ARG A 106 -10.17 18.96 9.73
N LYS A 107 -9.81 20.25 9.87
CA LYS A 107 -10.73 21.36 9.55
C LYS A 107 -11.05 21.38 8.06
N ALA A 108 -10.05 21.23 7.20
CA ALA A 108 -10.22 21.20 5.76
C ALA A 108 -11.09 20.01 5.32
N SER A 109 -10.92 18.82 5.91
CA SER A 109 -11.75 17.65 5.62
C SER A 109 -13.22 17.89 5.98
N ALA A 110 -13.49 18.48 7.14
CA ALA A 110 -14.85 18.77 7.59
C ALA A 110 -15.59 19.77 6.69
N GLN A 111 -14.85 20.69 6.06
CA GLN A 111 -15.38 21.71 5.14
C GLN A 111 -15.44 21.24 3.69
N THR A 112 -15.03 20.00 3.40
CA THR A 112 -14.95 19.51 2.03
C THR A 112 -16.32 19.06 1.52
N HIS A 113 -16.91 19.87 0.63
CA HIS A 113 -18.15 19.56 -0.10
C HIS A 113 -17.87 19.44 -1.60
N GLY A 114 -17.22 18.34 -1.99
CA GLY A 114 -16.77 18.08 -3.37
C GLY A 114 -15.25 18.09 -3.46
N TYR A 115 -14.70 18.50 -4.61
CA TYR A 115 -13.25 18.60 -4.78
C TYR A 115 -12.66 19.71 -3.91
N ASN A 116 -11.68 19.38 -3.09
CA ASN A 116 -10.88 20.30 -2.30
C ASN A 116 -9.40 20.12 -2.66
N LYS A 117 -8.78 21.16 -3.22
CA LYS A 117 -7.38 21.09 -3.67
C LYS A 117 -6.40 20.68 -2.55
N VAL A 118 -6.61 21.12 -1.31
CA VAL A 118 -5.76 20.78 -0.17
C VAL A 118 -5.83 19.29 0.15
N MET A 119 -7.05 18.74 0.10
CA MET A 119 -7.33 17.35 0.46
C MET A 119 -7.11 16.38 -0.69
N ASP A 120 -7.48 16.74 -1.92
CA ASP A 120 -7.55 15.83 -3.08
C ASP A 120 -6.33 15.90 -4.00
N ALA A 121 -5.57 17.00 -4.01
CA ALA A 121 -4.35 17.07 -4.81
C ALA A 121 -3.23 16.25 -4.14
N ALA A 122 -2.48 15.50 -4.96
CA ALA A 122 -1.31 14.73 -4.50
C ALA A 122 -0.09 15.67 -4.28
N ARG A 123 -0.22 16.56 -3.31
CA ARG A 123 0.72 17.63 -2.98
C ARG A 123 1.47 17.39 -1.66
N TRP A 124 1.44 16.19 -1.12
CA TRP A 124 2.22 15.84 0.06
C TRP A 124 3.21 14.76 -0.31
N ASN A 125 4.30 14.65 0.43
CA ASN A 125 5.11 13.44 0.41
C ASN A 125 5.02 12.76 1.77
N VAL A 126 4.75 11.45 1.76
CA VAL A 126 4.76 10.61 2.96
C VAL A 126 5.95 9.66 2.83
N CYS A 127 6.70 9.51 3.92
CA CYS A 127 7.76 8.52 4.05
C CYS A 127 7.29 7.39 4.98
N LEU A 128 7.26 6.17 4.48
CA LEU A 128 6.79 4.97 5.18
C LEU A 128 7.92 3.96 5.29
N ILE A 129 7.87 3.09 6.31
CA ILE A 129 8.73 1.91 6.39
C ILE A 129 8.53 1.04 5.13
N ASP A 130 9.63 0.58 4.54
CA ASP A 130 9.61 -0.42 3.49
C ASP A 130 9.34 -1.80 4.10
N VAL A 131 8.11 -2.29 3.96
CA VAL A 131 7.69 -3.60 4.49
C VAL A 131 8.36 -4.78 3.79
N THR A 132 9.06 -4.55 2.68
CA THR A 132 9.82 -5.58 1.96
C THR A 132 11.31 -5.56 2.28
N ASP A 133 11.76 -4.62 3.13
CA ASP A 133 13.16 -4.50 3.52
C ASP A 133 13.67 -5.79 4.17
N GLY A 134 14.91 -6.16 3.84
CA GLY A 134 15.53 -7.41 4.29
C GLY A 134 14.96 -8.70 3.68
N MET A 135 13.89 -8.66 2.89
CA MET A 135 13.37 -9.85 2.22
C MET A 135 14.24 -10.21 1.01
N CYS A 136 14.73 -11.46 0.94
CA CYS A 136 15.54 -11.89 -0.20
C CYS A 136 14.73 -11.98 -1.50
N ARG A 137 13.47 -12.40 -1.39
CA ARG A 137 12.60 -12.80 -2.51
C ARG A 137 11.12 -12.48 -2.23
N PRO A 138 10.77 -11.20 -2.08
CA PRO A 138 9.41 -10.81 -1.75
C PRO A 138 8.46 -11.08 -2.93
N CYS A 139 7.37 -11.79 -2.65
CA CYS A 139 6.17 -11.77 -3.49
C CYS A 139 5.21 -10.72 -2.93
N VAL A 140 4.64 -9.88 -3.79
CA VAL A 140 3.77 -8.77 -3.39
C VAL A 140 2.52 -8.80 -4.25
N ALA A 141 1.34 -8.79 -3.63
CA ALA A 141 0.07 -8.61 -4.33
C ALA A 141 -0.61 -7.32 -3.84
N ASP A 142 -1.02 -6.47 -4.78
CA ASP A 142 -1.86 -5.30 -4.53
C ASP A 142 -3.32 -5.69 -4.80
N VAL A 143 -4.13 -5.78 -3.74
CA VAL A 143 -5.55 -6.11 -3.84
C VAL A 143 -6.38 -4.92 -3.37
N LYS A 144 -7.25 -4.45 -4.24
CA LYS A 144 -8.25 -3.45 -3.91
C LYS A 144 -9.42 -4.10 -3.18
N VAL A 145 -9.86 -3.52 -2.05
CA VAL A 145 -10.99 -4.02 -1.22
C VAL A 145 -12.20 -3.07 -1.21
N GLY A 146 -13.41 -3.60 -1.35
CA GLY A 146 -14.68 -2.89 -1.25
C GLY A 146 -15.55 -2.97 -2.51
N TYR A 147 -16.87 -2.96 -2.33
CA TYR A 147 -17.80 -2.80 -3.46
C TYR A 147 -17.72 -1.36 -3.97
N VAL A 148 -17.97 -0.36 -3.14
CA VAL A 148 -17.91 1.03 -3.57
C VAL A 148 -16.44 1.49 -3.69
N ARG A 149 -16.06 2.07 -4.83
CA ARG A 149 -14.67 2.47 -5.17
C ARG A 149 -14.46 3.97 -5.31
N HIS A 150 -15.47 4.73 -4.93
CA HIS A 150 -15.46 6.18 -4.92
C HIS A 150 -15.95 6.65 -3.55
N SER A 151 -15.55 7.86 -3.17
CA SER A 151 -16.11 8.57 -2.02
C SER A 151 -17.18 9.55 -2.49
N PRO A 152 -17.98 10.13 -1.57
CA PRO A 152 -18.87 11.26 -1.87
C PRO A 152 -18.15 12.47 -2.50
N HIS A 153 -16.83 12.58 -2.29
CA HIS A 153 -16.00 13.68 -2.80
C HIS A 153 -15.37 13.38 -4.17
N THR A 154 -15.57 12.18 -4.71
CA THR A 154 -15.00 11.80 -6.01
C THR A 154 -15.70 12.56 -7.14
N PRO A 155 -14.95 13.25 -8.05
CA PRO A 155 -15.56 13.95 -9.18
C PRO A 155 -16.43 13.03 -10.05
N LEU A 156 -17.56 13.56 -10.55
CA LEU A 156 -18.58 12.78 -11.26
C LEU A 156 -18.00 12.04 -12.47
N GLU A 157 -17.16 12.69 -13.27
CA GLU A 157 -16.44 12.07 -14.40
C GLU A 157 -15.64 10.82 -14.00
N LYS A 158 -15.04 10.83 -12.81
CA LYS A 158 -14.27 9.69 -12.29
C LYS A 158 -15.20 8.61 -11.76
N VAL A 159 -16.33 8.98 -11.15
CA VAL A 159 -17.39 8.04 -10.73
C VAL A 159 -17.94 7.28 -11.93
N GLU A 160 -18.28 7.97 -13.02
CA GLU A 160 -18.77 7.34 -14.25
C GLU A 160 -17.77 6.32 -14.81
N ARG A 161 -16.48 6.68 -14.87
CA ARG A 161 -15.42 5.78 -15.31
C ARG A 161 -15.25 4.57 -14.37
N ILE A 162 -15.41 4.75 -13.06
CA ILE A 162 -15.38 3.66 -12.08
C ILE A 162 -16.57 2.73 -12.31
N ASN A 163 -17.77 3.26 -12.49
CA ASN A 163 -18.99 2.48 -12.70
C ASN A 163 -18.91 1.65 -13.98
N LYS A 164 -18.42 2.22 -15.09
CA LYS A 164 -18.17 1.47 -16.33
C LYS A 164 -17.24 0.28 -16.12
N LYS A 165 -16.20 0.43 -15.29
CA LYS A 165 -15.25 -0.66 -14.98
C LYS A 165 -15.79 -1.69 -13.99
N ARG A 166 -16.74 -1.31 -13.12
CA ARG A 166 -17.33 -2.19 -12.10
C ARG A 166 -18.42 -3.10 -12.61
N LEU A 167 -19.09 -2.76 -13.71
CA LEU A 167 -20.11 -3.64 -14.34
C LEU A 167 -19.56 -5.04 -14.67
N VAL A 168 -18.23 -5.21 -14.67
CA VAL A 168 -17.53 -6.44 -15.04
C VAL A 168 -16.97 -7.21 -13.81
N GLN A 169 -17.14 -6.67 -12.58
CA GLN A 169 -16.53 -7.25 -11.37
C GLN A 169 -17.55 -7.48 -10.25
N PRO A 170 -17.98 -8.74 -10.04
CA PRO A 170 -19.03 -9.06 -9.08
C PRO A 170 -18.56 -9.09 -7.62
N LEU A 171 -17.24 -9.20 -7.38
CA LEU A 171 -16.68 -9.35 -6.04
C LEU A 171 -16.19 -8.04 -5.43
N ALA A 172 -16.08 -8.01 -4.09
CA ALA A 172 -15.52 -6.89 -3.34
C ALA A 172 -14.00 -6.77 -3.48
N LEU A 173 -13.32 -7.76 -4.07
CA LEU A 173 -11.87 -7.79 -4.24
C LEU A 173 -11.48 -7.57 -5.70
N ARG A 174 -10.32 -6.98 -5.91
CA ARG A 174 -9.72 -6.85 -7.24
C ARG A 174 -8.21 -6.82 -7.19
N LEU A 175 -7.56 -7.80 -7.83
CA LEU A 175 -6.12 -7.78 -8.04
C LEU A 175 -5.73 -6.59 -8.92
N CYS A 176 -4.82 -5.75 -8.44
CA CYS A 176 -4.33 -4.55 -9.12
C CYS A 176 -2.89 -4.68 -9.59
N GLY A 177 -2.23 -5.75 -9.17
CA GLY A 177 -0.94 -6.18 -9.67
C GLY A 177 -0.31 -7.15 -8.69
N ALA A 178 0.61 -7.96 -9.18
CA ALA A 178 1.44 -8.80 -8.33
C ALA A 178 2.85 -8.92 -8.89
N LEU A 179 3.84 -8.91 -8.01
CA LEU A 179 5.13 -9.54 -8.25
C LEU A 179 5.07 -10.92 -7.62
N HIS A 180 5.22 -11.95 -8.44
CA HIS A 180 5.20 -13.34 -7.99
C HIS A 180 6.47 -14.07 -8.44
N GLN A 181 6.89 -15.04 -7.64
CA GLN A 181 8.16 -15.73 -7.78
C GLN A 181 7.94 -17.22 -7.58
N PHE A 182 8.28 -18.03 -8.58
CA PHE A 182 8.03 -19.47 -8.56
C PHE A 182 9.14 -20.27 -9.25
N TYR A 183 9.16 -21.58 -8.99
CA TYR A 183 10.05 -22.52 -9.61
C TYR A 183 9.37 -23.21 -10.79
N ARG A 184 9.95 -23.09 -11.98
CA ARG A 184 9.55 -23.86 -13.17
C ARG A 184 10.51 -25.04 -13.35
N THR A 185 9.98 -26.23 -13.62
CA THR A 185 10.81 -27.38 -13.98
C THR A 185 10.85 -27.53 -15.49
N ILE A 186 12.04 -27.40 -16.09
CA ILE A 186 12.28 -27.62 -17.52
C ILE A 186 13.33 -28.72 -17.64
N SER A 187 13.04 -29.79 -18.39
CA SER A 187 13.98 -30.90 -18.63
C SER A 187 14.65 -31.44 -17.34
N ASN A 188 13.84 -31.70 -16.30
CA ASN A 188 14.27 -32.16 -14.97
C ASN A 188 15.17 -31.20 -14.17
N THR A 189 15.33 -29.95 -14.62
CA THR A 189 16.05 -28.91 -13.88
C THR A 189 15.07 -27.88 -13.35
N GLN A 190 15.21 -27.49 -12.07
CA GLN A 190 14.42 -26.42 -11.49
C GLN A 190 15.07 -25.07 -11.79
N HIS A 191 14.30 -24.21 -12.43
CA HIS A 191 14.63 -22.83 -12.71
C HIS A 191 13.72 -21.93 -11.90
N PHE A 192 14.25 -20.78 -11.55
CA PHE A 192 13.52 -19.76 -10.82
C PHE A 192 13.04 -18.68 -11.79
N GLU A 193 11.77 -18.30 -11.68
CA GLU A 193 11.14 -17.30 -12.54
C GLU A 193 10.47 -16.21 -11.71
N ASN A 194 10.57 -14.99 -12.21
CA ASN A 194 9.85 -13.83 -11.73
C ASN A 194 8.76 -13.47 -12.73
N GLU A 195 7.54 -13.29 -12.26
CA GLU A 195 6.45 -12.78 -13.08
C GLU A 195 5.84 -11.52 -12.49
N MET A 196 5.50 -10.60 -13.38
CA MET A 196 4.76 -9.38 -13.07
C MET A 196 3.36 -9.53 -13.62
N CYS A 197 2.37 -9.68 -12.75
CA CYS A 197 0.96 -9.64 -13.14
C CYS A 197 0.49 -8.20 -13.05
N GLU A 198 0.03 -7.63 -14.17
CA GLU A 198 -0.51 -6.28 -14.16
C GLU A 198 -2.02 -6.28 -13.86
N LYS A 199 -2.66 -5.12 -14.03
CA LYS A 199 -4.08 -4.92 -13.72
C LYS A 199 -5.01 -5.71 -14.63
N ASP A 200 -4.53 -6.05 -15.82
CA ASP A 200 -5.23 -6.87 -16.81
C ASP A 200 -5.61 -8.24 -16.25
N VAL A 201 -4.68 -8.91 -15.56
CA VAL A 201 -4.94 -10.19 -14.87
C VAL A 201 -6.13 -10.06 -13.94
N GLY A 202 -6.17 -9.01 -13.11
CA GLY A 202 -7.28 -8.78 -12.19
C GLY A 202 -8.61 -8.37 -12.85
N TYR A 203 -8.61 -7.92 -14.11
CA TYR A 203 -9.86 -7.67 -14.86
C TYR A 203 -10.43 -8.93 -15.50
N LEU A 204 -9.61 -9.97 -15.68
CA LEU A 204 -10.04 -11.28 -16.21
C LEU A 204 -10.65 -12.19 -15.15
N LEU A 205 -10.53 -11.84 -13.86
CA LEU A 205 -11.12 -12.61 -12.76
C LEU A 205 -12.60 -12.20 -12.59
N HIS A 206 -13.51 -13.10 -12.94
CA HIS A 206 -14.96 -12.83 -12.93
C HIS A 206 -15.70 -13.63 -11.86
N THR A 207 -15.18 -14.77 -11.44
CA THR A 207 -15.84 -15.69 -10.51
C THR A 207 -15.03 -15.88 -9.23
N GLU A 208 -15.65 -16.37 -8.17
CA GLU A 208 -14.93 -16.74 -6.95
C GLU A 208 -13.86 -17.82 -7.19
N GLU A 209 -14.11 -18.71 -8.16
CA GLU A 209 -13.17 -19.74 -8.57
C GLU A 209 -11.92 -19.13 -9.21
N ASP A 210 -12.08 -18.16 -10.13
CA ASP A 210 -10.95 -17.44 -10.72
C ASP A 210 -10.06 -16.79 -9.66
N TYR A 211 -10.68 -16.13 -8.66
CA TYR A 211 -9.94 -15.51 -7.56
C TYR A 211 -9.25 -16.53 -6.67
N ARG A 212 -9.93 -17.63 -6.34
CA ARG A 212 -9.36 -18.72 -5.54
C ARG A 212 -8.11 -19.28 -6.22
N ASP A 213 -8.22 -19.59 -7.49
CA ASP A 213 -7.15 -20.17 -8.29
C ASP A 213 -5.97 -19.21 -8.45
N CYS A 214 -6.25 -17.93 -8.73
CA CYS A 214 -5.23 -16.89 -8.82
C CYS A 214 -4.48 -16.68 -7.49
N LEU A 215 -5.20 -16.61 -6.36
CA LEU A 215 -4.58 -16.44 -5.04
C LEU A 215 -3.83 -17.70 -4.61
N ARG A 216 -4.32 -18.90 -4.94
CA ARG A 216 -3.58 -20.14 -4.70
C ARG A 216 -2.26 -20.16 -5.44
N ALA A 217 -2.24 -19.74 -6.70
CA ALA A 217 -1.02 -19.60 -7.47
C ALA A 217 -0.06 -18.57 -6.83
N PHE A 218 -0.56 -17.43 -6.36
CA PHE A 218 0.27 -16.41 -5.69
C PHE A 218 0.98 -16.91 -4.42
N PHE A 219 0.31 -17.75 -3.61
CA PHE A 219 0.93 -18.31 -2.40
C PHE A 219 1.86 -19.50 -2.69
N SER A 220 1.71 -20.11 -3.86
CA SER A 220 2.56 -21.21 -4.31
C SER A 220 3.99 -20.74 -4.62
N SER A 221 4.94 -21.66 -4.61
CA SER A 221 6.26 -21.43 -5.21
C SER A 221 6.50 -22.29 -6.45
N ARG A 222 5.45 -22.90 -7.01
CA ARG A 222 5.54 -23.92 -8.07
C ARG A 222 4.57 -23.67 -9.21
N VAL A 223 3.63 -22.76 -9.03
CA VAL A 223 2.51 -22.52 -9.94
C VAL A 223 2.57 -21.07 -10.41
N SER A 224 2.52 -20.86 -11.72
CA SER A 224 2.41 -19.54 -12.32
C SER A 224 1.02 -18.95 -12.05
N MET A 225 0.95 -17.64 -11.77
CA MET A 225 -0.31 -16.89 -11.71
C MET A 225 -0.89 -16.62 -13.09
N ARG A 226 -0.06 -16.66 -14.14
CA ARG A 226 -0.52 -16.55 -15.53
C ARG A 226 -1.00 -17.91 -16.02
N PRO A 227 -2.16 -18.00 -16.69
CA PRO A 227 -2.61 -19.23 -17.34
C PRO A 227 -1.63 -19.57 -18.46
N ASP A 228 -0.94 -20.71 -18.36
CA ASP A 228 0.01 -21.18 -19.38
C ASP A 228 -0.56 -22.35 -20.23
N GLY A 229 -1.87 -22.58 -20.14
CA GLY A 229 -2.56 -23.66 -20.86
C GLY A 229 -2.24 -25.07 -20.34
N THR A 230 -1.33 -25.20 -19.36
CA THR A 230 -1.16 -26.43 -18.61
C THR A 230 -2.16 -26.42 -17.46
N GLY A 231 -2.99 -27.46 -17.35
CA GLY A 231 -4.06 -27.52 -16.34
C GLY A 231 -3.55 -27.17 -14.93
N MET A 232 -4.44 -26.60 -14.11
CA MET A 232 -4.18 -26.15 -12.73
C MET A 232 -3.32 -27.14 -11.94
N ARG A 233 -2.01 -26.89 -11.86
CA ARG A 233 -1.13 -27.61 -10.94
C ARG A 233 -1.49 -27.14 -9.54
N ARG A 234 -1.87 -28.06 -8.66
CA ARG A 234 -2.09 -27.75 -7.24
C ARG A 234 -0.76 -27.83 -6.50
N ASP A 235 -0.46 -26.76 -5.77
CA ASP A 235 0.59 -26.76 -4.75
C ASP A 235 -0.09 -26.92 -3.39
N ASP A 236 0.15 -28.06 -2.77
CA ASP A 236 -0.26 -28.38 -1.40
C ASP A 236 0.98 -28.57 -0.51
N SER A 237 2.07 -27.84 -0.81
CA SER A 237 3.28 -27.86 0.02
C SER A 237 3.05 -27.21 1.39
N GLU A 238 3.83 -27.60 2.38
CA GLU A 238 3.84 -26.97 3.71
C GLU A 238 4.12 -25.46 3.63
N VAL A 239 4.96 -25.04 2.68
CA VAL A 239 5.28 -23.63 2.42
C VAL A 239 4.04 -22.86 1.98
N PHE A 240 3.23 -23.43 1.08
CA PHE A 240 1.96 -22.84 0.66
C PHE A 240 1.01 -22.66 1.87
N PHE A 241 0.80 -23.72 2.66
CA PHE A 241 -0.09 -23.65 3.82
C PHE A 241 0.38 -22.67 4.89
N ALA A 242 1.69 -22.60 5.15
CA ALA A 242 2.27 -21.65 6.11
C ALA A 242 2.03 -20.20 5.67
N ARG A 243 2.26 -19.88 4.39
CA ARG A 243 2.00 -18.54 3.83
C ARG A 243 0.53 -18.18 3.87
N LEU A 244 -0.34 -19.09 3.45
CA LEU A 244 -1.78 -18.90 3.47
C LEU A 244 -2.28 -18.65 4.90
N LYS A 245 -1.88 -19.50 5.86
CA LYS A 245 -2.28 -19.37 7.27
C LYS A 245 -1.84 -18.03 7.87
N ALA A 246 -0.60 -17.61 7.61
CA ALA A 246 -0.09 -16.33 8.08
C ALA A 246 -0.91 -15.15 7.52
N CYS A 247 -1.23 -15.17 6.22
CA CYS A 247 -2.06 -14.15 5.59
C CYS A 247 -3.50 -14.16 6.11
N CYS A 248 -4.10 -15.34 6.29
CA CYS A 248 -5.44 -15.47 6.86
C CYS A 248 -5.53 -14.88 8.27
N GLY A 249 -4.56 -15.14 9.14
CA GLY A 249 -4.55 -14.53 10.48
C GLY A 249 -4.51 -13.00 10.45
N GLN A 250 -3.74 -12.41 9.53
CA GLN A 250 -3.70 -10.95 9.35
C GLN A 250 -5.02 -10.40 8.78
N ILE A 251 -5.69 -11.15 7.89
CA ILE A 251 -7.02 -10.78 7.39
C ILE A 251 -8.06 -10.88 8.51
N GLU A 252 -7.99 -11.90 9.37
CA GLU A 252 -8.89 -12.04 10.53
C GLU A 252 -8.76 -10.86 11.49
N GLU A 253 -7.53 -10.44 11.82
CA GLU A 253 -7.28 -9.22 12.61
C GLU A 253 -7.89 -7.97 11.96
N LEU A 254 -7.72 -7.82 10.64
CA LEU A 254 -8.31 -6.71 9.89
C LEU A 254 -9.84 -6.75 9.90
N LEU A 255 -10.44 -7.94 9.78
CA LEU A 255 -11.90 -8.10 9.82
C LEU A 255 -12.45 -7.75 11.21
N LEU A 256 -11.80 -8.21 12.27
CA LEU A 256 -12.18 -7.90 13.66
C LEU A 256 -12.16 -6.40 13.95
N PHE A 257 -11.32 -5.62 13.28
CA PHE A 257 -11.33 -4.16 13.42
C PHE A 257 -12.60 -3.51 12.84
N PHE A 258 -13.21 -4.11 11.80
CA PHE A 258 -14.38 -3.53 11.11
C PHE A 258 -15.73 -4.09 11.57
N THR A 259 -15.75 -5.09 12.47
CA THR A 259 -16.95 -5.76 12.99
C THR A 259 -17.17 -5.47 14.46
#